data_AF-A0A9E3ER32-F1
#
_entry.id   AF-A0A9E3ER32-F1
#
_cell.length_a   1.000
_cell.length_b   1.000
_cell.length_c   1.000
_cell.angle_alpha   90.00
_cell.angle_beta   90.00
_cell.angle_gamma   90.00
#
_symmetry.space_group_name_H-M   'P 1'
#
loop_
_entity.id
_entity.type
_entity.pdbx_description
1 polymer ?
#
loop_
_entity_poly.entity_id
_entity_poly.type
_entity_poly.pdbx_seq_one_letter_code
_entity_poly.pdbx_strand_id
1 'polypeptide(L)'
;YKESQLVRIQCKVAWLSSDGGSLTFNTSTVSMGGTGVWKRKKSGYRGRADWFGVYSPDTGKVYIVSVWEAPDASHMILRLLPSKNNQAKNVHWARDYEL
;
A
#
# COMPACT_ATOMS: atom_id res chain seq x y z
N TYR A 1 -17.02 27.21 7.97
CA TYR A 1 -17.68 25.90 7.75
C TYR A 1 -16.67 24.99 7.07
N LYS A 2 -16.32 23.83 7.66
CA LYS A 2 -15.57 22.81 6.93
C LYS A 2 -16.60 21.95 6.21
N GLU A 3 -16.55 21.94 4.88
CA GLU A 3 -17.36 20.99 4.10
C GLU A 3 -16.90 19.57 4.40
N SER A 4 -17.86 18.66 4.58
CA SER A 4 -17.58 17.23 4.71
C SER A 4 -17.51 16.60 3.33
N GLN A 5 -16.52 15.74 3.13
CA GLN A 5 -16.34 15.00 1.88
C GLN A 5 -16.38 13.50 2.15
N LEU A 6 -17.11 12.76 1.31
CA LEU A 6 -17.05 11.30 1.28
C LEU A 6 -15.82 10.87 0.48
N VAL A 7 -15.04 9.94 1.04
CA VAL A 7 -13.86 9.36 0.40
C VAL A 7 -13.96 7.84 0.36
N ARG A 8 -13.45 7.23 -0.71
CA ARG A 8 -13.41 5.78 -0.88
C ARG A 8 -12.07 5.24 -0.41
N ILE A 9 -12.11 4.33 0.56
CA ILE A 9 -10.91 3.73 1.16
C ILE A 9 -10.86 2.25 0.82
N GLN A 10 -9.76 1.82 0.21
CA GLN A 10 -9.45 0.40 0.05
C GLN A 10 -8.67 -0.10 1.26
N CYS A 11 -9.26 -1.00 2.05
CA CYS A 11 -8.58 -1.61 3.18
C CYS A 11 -7.62 -2.72 2.73
N LYS A 12 -6.42 -2.76 3.29
CA LYS A 12 -5.37 -3.75 3.02
C LYS A 12 -4.65 -4.13 4.31
N VAL A 13 -4.06 -5.32 4.28
CA VAL A 13 -3.14 -5.80 5.32
C VAL A 13 -1.71 -5.61 4.82
N ALA A 14 -0.85 -5.10 5.69
CA ALA A 14 0.59 -5.06 5.49
C ALA A 14 1.28 -6.15 6.31
N TRP A 15 2.36 -6.67 5.75
CA TRP A 15 3.21 -7.68 6.36
C TRP A 15 4.58 -7.08 6.68
N LEU A 16 5.08 -7.36 7.87
CA LEU A 16 6.43 -7.00 8.29
C LEU A 16 7.47 -7.84 7.57
N SER A 17 8.54 -7.20 7.09
CA SER A 17 9.70 -7.89 6.53
C SER A 17 10.40 -8.72 7.61
N SER A 18 11.07 -9.79 7.20
CA SER A 18 11.78 -10.69 8.13
C SER A 18 12.86 -10.00 8.97
N ASP A 19 13.40 -8.87 8.48
CA ASP A 19 14.36 -8.03 9.21
C ASP A 19 13.71 -6.95 10.08
N GLY A 20 12.37 -6.89 10.14
CA GLY A 20 11.61 -5.89 10.91
C GLY A 20 11.72 -4.46 10.36
N GLY A 21 12.43 -4.26 9.25
CA GLY A 21 12.80 -2.93 8.76
C GLY A 21 11.74 -2.24 7.91
N SER A 22 10.73 -2.98 7.43
CA SER A 22 9.72 -2.46 6.52
C SER A 22 8.41 -3.22 6.54
N LEU A 23 7.33 -2.52 6.18
CA LEU A 23 6.00 -3.06 5.96
C LEU A 23 5.72 -3.07 4.46
N THR A 24 5.20 -4.19 3.94
CA THR A 24 4.82 -4.29 2.53
C THR A 24 3.33 -4.56 2.40
N PHE A 25 2.67 -3.91 1.45
CA PHE A 25 1.28 -4.22 1.09
C PHE A 25 1.07 -4.16 -0.43
N ASN A 26 0.04 -4.87 -0.91
CA ASN A 26 -0.29 -4.88 -2.34
C ASN A 26 -1.16 -3.68 -2.73
N THR A 27 -0.71 -2.92 -3.73
CA THR A 27 -1.44 -1.78 -4.32
C THR A 27 -2.31 -2.20 -5.51
N SER A 28 -2.52 -3.51 -5.65
CA SER A 28 -3.18 -4.12 -6.79
C SER A 28 -4.09 -5.28 -6.38
N THR A 29 -5.01 -5.60 -7.28
CA THR A 29 -5.78 -6.84 -7.25
C THR A 29 -5.30 -7.73 -8.39
N VAL A 30 -5.06 -9.00 -8.07
CA VAL A 30 -4.75 -10.02 -9.07
C VAL A 30 -6.03 -10.80 -9.34
N SER A 31 -6.47 -10.82 -10.60
CA SER A 31 -7.55 -11.69 -11.05
C SER A 31 -7.00 -12.70 -12.05
N MET A 32 -7.47 -13.95 -11.95
CA MET A 32 -7.26 -14.92 -13.01
C MET A 32 -8.13 -14.52 -14.22
N GLY A 33 -7.60 -14.64 -15.44
CA GLY A 33 -8.45 -14.58 -16.61
C GLY A 33 -9.51 -15.67 -16.56
N GLY A 34 -10.64 -15.46 -17.24
CA GLY A 34 -11.69 -16.49 -17.36
C GLY A 34 -11.13 -17.82 -17.89
N THR A 35 -11.94 -18.88 -17.79
CA THR A 35 -11.58 -20.24 -18.22
C THR A 35 -10.90 -20.23 -19.59
N GLY A 36 -9.66 -20.74 -19.64
CA GLY A 36 -8.84 -20.79 -20.86
C GLY A 36 -7.76 -19.71 -20.98
N VAL A 37 -7.74 -18.69 -20.11
CA VAL A 37 -6.71 -17.63 -20.12
C VAL A 37 -5.73 -17.81 -18.96
N TRP A 38 -4.58 -18.41 -19.24
CA TRP A 38 -3.44 -18.53 -18.32
C TRP A 38 -2.65 -17.21 -18.14
N LYS A 39 -3.33 -16.06 -18.13
CA LYS A 39 -2.69 -14.76 -17.84
C LYS A 39 -3.30 -14.15 -16.58
N ARG A 40 -2.45 -13.86 -15.60
CA ARG A 40 -2.82 -13.08 -14.41
C ARG A 40 -2.96 -11.62 -14.84
N LYS A 41 -4.14 -11.03 -14.61
CA LYS A 41 -4.34 -9.59 -14.79
C LYS A 41 -4.14 -8.89 -13.46
N LYS A 42 -3.20 -7.95 -13.40
CA LYS A 42 -3.08 -7.02 -12.28
C LYS A 42 -3.88 -5.76 -12.62
N SER A 43 -4.72 -5.32 -11.70
CA SER A 43 -5.45 -4.06 -11.81
C SER A 43 -5.13 -3.20 -10.59
N GLY A 44 -4.77 -1.93 -10.80
CA GLY A 44 -4.67 -0.97 -9.72
C GLY A 44 -6.01 -0.37 -9.32
N TYR A 45 -5.94 0.65 -8.47
CA TYR A 45 -7.10 1.26 -7.82
C TYR A 45 -7.37 2.71 -8.25
N ARG A 46 -6.61 3.26 -9.20
CA ARG A 46 -6.85 4.61 -9.74
C ARG A 46 -8.29 4.72 -10.26
N GLY A 47 -9.02 5.72 -9.76
CA GLY A 47 -10.45 5.93 -10.05
C GLY A 47 -11.43 5.02 -9.29
N ARG A 48 -10.94 3.98 -8.60
CA ARG A 48 -11.75 3.02 -7.81
C ARG A 48 -11.73 3.32 -6.31
N ALA A 49 -10.61 3.82 -5.80
CA ALA A 49 -10.45 4.30 -4.45
C ALA A 49 -9.65 5.60 -4.47
N ASP A 50 -9.78 6.39 -3.40
CA ASP A 50 -9.05 7.64 -3.22
C ASP A 50 -7.83 7.40 -2.29
N TRP A 51 -8.00 6.50 -1.31
CA TRP A 51 -6.98 6.12 -0.33
C TRP A 51 -6.86 4.61 -0.14
N PHE A 52 -5.69 4.17 0.32
CA PHE A 52 -5.46 2.88 0.93
C PHE A 52 -5.42 3.04 2.45
N GLY A 53 -6.26 2.29 3.16
CA GLY A 53 -6.15 2.11 4.61
C GLY A 53 -5.42 0.80 4.88
N VAL A 54 -4.23 0.87 5.46
CA VAL A 54 -3.33 -0.28 5.59
C VAL A 54 -3.13 -0.60 7.06
N TYR A 55 -3.54 -1.79 7.47
CA TYR A 55 -3.33 -2.29 8.84
C TYR A 55 -2.16 -3.27 8.86
N SER A 56 -1.26 -3.15 9.84
CA SER A 56 -0.19 -4.12 10.09
C SER A 56 -0.48 -4.89 11.38
N PRO A 57 -0.85 -6.18 11.31
CA PRO A 57 -1.05 -7.02 12.49
C PRO A 57 0.21 -7.15 13.35
N ASP A 58 1.39 -7.13 12.71
CA ASP A 58 2.69 -7.26 13.39
C ASP A 58 3.01 -6.07 14.30
N THR A 59 2.58 -4.85 13.91
CA THR A 59 2.88 -3.61 14.65
C THR A 59 1.67 -3.03 15.38
N GLY A 60 0.45 -3.51 15.09
CA GLY A 60 -0.80 -2.97 15.61
C GLY A 60 -1.18 -1.59 15.06
N LYS A 61 -0.47 -1.10 14.04
CA LYS A 61 -0.60 0.25 13.50
C LYS A 61 -1.42 0.30 12.21
N VAL A 62 -2.00 1.48 11.95
CA VAL A 62 -2.77 1.79 10.74
C VAL A 62 -2.09 2.93 9.99
N TYR A 63 -2.05 2.80 8.66
CA TYR A 63 -1.44 3.78 7.76
C TYR A 63 -2.45 4.20 6.69
N ILE A 64 -2.41 5.46 6.27
CA ILE A 64 -3.21 5.99 5.16
C ILE A 64 -2.30 6.42 4.01
N VAL A 65 -2.54 5.88 2.81
CA VAL A 65 -1.71 6.14 1.63
C VAL A 65 -2.57 6.58 0.47
N SER A 66 -2.20 7.65 -0.22
CA SER A 66 -2.90 8.09 -1.42
C SER A 66 -2.75 7.08 -2.56
N VAL A 67 -3.85 6.76 -3.26
CA VAL A 67 -3.81 5.89 -4.45
C VAL A 67 -2.96 6.48 -5.57
N TRP A 68 -2.78 7.80 -5.59
CA TRP A 68 -1.99 8.51 -6.59
C TRP A 68 -0.48 8.37 -6.36
N GLU A 69 -0.08 8.27 -5.10
CA GLU A 69 1.31 8.10 -4.69
C GLU A 69 1.77 6.65 -4.75
N ALA A 70 0.84 5.73 -4.48
CA ALA A 70 1.08 4.30 -4.57
C ALA A 70 1.39 3.85 -6.02
N PRO A 71 2.38 2.95 -6.22
CA PRO A 71 2.65 2.37 -7.53
C PRO A 71 1.43 1.65 -8.11
N ASP A 72 1.16 1.85 -9.40
CA ASP A 72 0.04 1.16 -10.06
C ASP A 72 0.35 -0.33 -10.27
N ALA A 73 -0.66 -1.18 -10.08
CA ALA A 73 -0.58 -2.62 -10.32
C ALA A 73 0.61 -3.38 -9.65
N SER A 74 1.11 -2.92 -8.50
CA SER A 74 2.30 -3.48 -7.83
C SER A 74 2.08 -3.68 -6.31
N HIS A 75 3.14 -3.43 -5.53
CA HIS A 75 3.20 -3.35 -4.08
C HIS A 75 3.92 -2.06 -3.68
N MET A 76 3.70 -1.64 -2.43
CA MET A 76 4.39 -0.51 -1.82
C MET A 76 5.07 -0.97 -0.54
N ILE A 77 6.22 -0.36 -0.24
CA ILE A 77 7.04 -0.69 0.92
C ILE A 77 7.15 0.58 1.77
N LEU A 78 6.69 0.50 3.01
CA LEU A 78 6.82 1.54 4.03
C LEU A 78 7.99 1.17 4.95
N ARG A 79 9.01 2.01 5.05
CA ARG A 79 10.19 1.72 5.88
C ARG A 79 9.99 2.20 7.32
N LEU A 80 10.30 1.30 8.25
CA LEU A 80 10.38 1.56 9.69
C LEU A 80 11.82 1.87 10.11
N LEU A 81 12.79 1.19 9.47
CA LEU A 81 14.22 1.37 9.72
C LEU A 81 14.94 1.85 8.45
N PRO A 82 16.09 2.52 8.58
CA PRO A 82 16.94 2.87 7.45
C PRO A 82 17.28 1.65 6.58
N SER A 83 17.43 1.87 5.28
CA SER A 83 17.86 0.83 4.36
C SER A 83 19.32 0.43 4.64
N LYS A 84 19.65 -0.87 4.47
CA LYS A 84 21.00 -1.40 4.74
C LYS A 84 22.10 -0.74 3.89
N ASN A 85 21.73 -0.22 2.71
CA ASN A 85 22.63 0.48 1.80
C ASN A 85 22.59 2.01 1.95
N ASN A 86 22.00 2.54 3.04
CA ASN A 86 21.78 3.97 3.27
C ASN A 86 21.08 4.71 2.12
N GLN A 87 20.34 3.99 1.28
CA GLN A 87 19.50 4.59 0.25
C GLN A 87 18.33 5.33 0.93
N ALA A 88 18.37 6.65 0.86
CA ALA A 88 17.35 7.54 1.42
C ALA A 88 16.46 8.22 0.35
N LYS A 89 16.84 8.14 -0.94
CA LYS A 89 16.05 8.72 -2.04
C LYS A 89 14.89 7.79 -2.42
N ASN A 90 13.70 8.37 -2.63
CA ASN A 90 12.45 7.66 -2.97
C ASN A 90 12.05 6.58 -1.94
N VAL A 91 12.27 6.87 -0.66
CA VAL A 91 11.84 6.00 0.44
C VAL A 91 10.52 6.52 1.00
N HIS A 92 9.52 5.66 1.07
CA HIS A 92 8.29 5.93 1.79
C HIS A 92 8.50 5.56 3.26
N TRP A 93 8.63 6.55 4.15
CA TRP A 93 8.78 6.30 5.57
C TRP A 93 7.42 6.02 6.19
N ALA A 94 7.30 4.95 6.97
CA ALA A 94 6.04 4.56 7.59
C ALA A 94 5.43 5.67 8.46
N ARG A 95 6.27 6.44 9.16
CA ARG A 95 5.87 7.58 10.00
C ARG A 95 5.15 8.70 9.24
N ASP A 96 5.38 8.82 7.93
CA ASP A 96 4.77 9.89 7.11
C ASP A 96 3.33 9.54 6.71
N TYR A 97 2.90 8.28 6.93
CA TYR A 97 1.57 7.77 6.59
C TYR A 97 0.80 7.21 7.79
N GLU A 98 1.41 7.19 8.98
CA GLU A 98 0.78 6.66 10.20
C GLU A 98 -0.40 7.56 10.62
N LEU A 99 -1.53 6.92 10.98
CA LEU A 99 -2.73 7.59 11.49
C LEU A 99 -2.69 7.80 13.01
#